data_AF-A0A7M7MA17-F1
#
_entry.id   AF-A0A7M7MA17-F1
#
_cell.length_a   1.000
_cell.length_b   1.000
_cell.length_c   1.000
_cell.angle_alpha   90.00
_cell.angle_beta   90.00
_cell.angle_gamma   90.00
#
_symmetry.space_group_name_H-M   'P 1'
#
loop_
_entity.id
_entity.type
_entity.pdbx_description
1 polymer ?
#
loop_
_entity_poly.entity_id
_entity_poly.type
_entity_poly.pdbx_seq_one_letter_code
_entity_poly.pdbx_strand_id
1 'polypeptide(L)'
;MNSNQLAKILNNYDPHSAVRKGIEIKFRHVDLSESVSFLICDRFFISVQCKKCKKIADFQLFPARRAVTSCARCQTKLEACFRPCILLQFNPVVGYLELDDCTVRDVALPRCHFYADCQSCLKLNPFEGIHMGQRVSSNCLTCGIKMQLIIDSIKFIDMCAIDANIKASQVKKANKDSAIQAGKPLPNKGICKHYKKSFRWFRFPCCGKAYPCDDCHNEQESDHTAEFASRMICGFCAKEQPFSNDKPCLQCSNFITGKRTAHWEGGKGCRNKAKMSANDAKKYTGLNKTISRKDL
;
A
#
# COMPACT_ATOMS: atom_id res chain seq x y z
N MET A 1 10.07 3.49 -40.08
CA MET A 1 8.64 3.25 -39.79
C MET A 1 7.80 4.19 -40.64
N ASN A 2 6.86 3.68 -41.45
CA ASN A 2 5.94 4.52 -42.22
C ASN A 2 5.01 5.29 -41.27
N SER A 3 4.76 6.56 -41.56
CA SER A 3 3.88 7.49 -40.82
C SER A 3 2.50 6.89 -40.47
N ASN A 4 1.98 6.00 -41.32
CA ASN A 4 0.71 5.29 -41.11
C ASN A 4 0.70 4.28 -39.94
N GLN A 5 1.83 3.69 -39.58
CA GLN A 5 1.89 2.71 -38.49
C GLN A 5 1.91 3.41 -37.12
N LEU A 6 2.58 4.57 -37.07
CA LEU A 6 2.70 5.43 -35.90
C LEU A 6 1.35 6.05 -35.50
N ALA A 7 0.59 6.56 -36.48
CA ALA A 7 -0.78 7.05 -36.26
C ALA A 7 -1.70 5.93 -35.74
N LYS A 8 -1.60 4.71 -36.28
CA LYS A 8 -2.36 3.55 -35.80
C LYS A 8 -2.01 3.15 -34.37
N ILE A 9 -0.73 3.21 -33.99
CA ILE A 9 -0.30 2.91 -32.62
C ILE A 9 -0.89 3.98 -31.70
N LEU A 10 -0.62 5.26 -31.95
CA LEU A 10 -1.06 6.39 -31.12
C LEU A 10 -2.59 6.52 -31.01
N ASN A 11 -3.37 6.13 -32.02
CA ASN A 11 -4.83 6.08 -31.95
C ASN A 11 -5.36 5.16 -30.84
N ASN A 12 -4.58 4.17 -30.39
CA ASN A 12 -4.96 3.31 -29.26
C ASN A 12 -4.63 3.94 -27.89
N TYR A 13 -3.99 5.11 -27.87
CA TYR A 13 -3.54 5.84 -26.68
C TYR A 13 -4.26 7.18 -26.61
N ASP A 14 -5.58 7.15 -26.49
CA ASP A 14 -6.34 8.35 -26.20
C ASP A 14 -6.24 8.67 -24.69
N PRO A 15 -5.58 9.79 -24.31
CA PRO A 15 -5.41 10.18 -22.91
C PRO A 15 -6.74 10.54 -22.21
N HIS A 16 -7.82 10.76 -22.95
CA HIS A 16 -9.14 11.11 -22.42
C HIS A 16 -10.10 9.93 -22.26
N SER A 17 -9.80 8.74 -22.82
CA SER A 17 -10.75 7.62 -22.86
C SER A 17 -10.25 6.28 -22.31
N ALA A 18 -9.06 6.24 -21.69
CA ALA A 18 -8.60 5.04 -21.00
C ALA A 18 -9.49 4.74 -19.78
N VAL A 19 -10.56 3.97 -20.01
CA VAL A 19 -11.46 3.46 -18.97
C VAL A 19 -10.62 2.68 -17.97
N ARG A 20 -10.49 3.21 -16.74
CA ARG A 20 -9.73 2.60 -15.65
C ARG A 20 -10.46 1.37 -15.11
N LYS A 21 -10.40 0.27 -15.85
CA LYS A 21 -11.14 -0.96 -15.56
C LYS A 21 -10.22 -2.18 -15.58
N GLY A 22 -10.50 -3.14 -14.72
CA GLY A 22 -9.72 -4.37 -14.60
C GLY A 22 -8.49 -4.17 -13.71
N ILE A 23 -7.33 -4.63 -14.18
CA ILE A 23 -6.08 -4.61 -13.43
C ILE A 23 -5.18 -3.51 -14.00
N GLU A 24 -4.88 -2.49 -13.21
CA GLU A 24 -3.86 -1.49 -13.54
C GLU A 24 -2.47 -2.11 -13.40
N ILE A 25 -1.66 -1.98 -14.46
CA ILE A 25 -0.28 -2.44 -14.50
C ILE A 25 0.62 -1.22 -14.37
N LYS A 26 1.34 -1.17 -13.25
CA LYS A 26 2.23 -0.05 -12.92
C LYS A 26 3.66 -0.53 -12.81
N PHE A 27 4.56 0.11 -13.54
CA PHE A 27 6.00 -0.07 -13.35
C PHE A 27 6.49 0.79 -12.18
N ARG A 28 7.52 0.30 -11.49
CA ARG A 28 8.13 1.00 -10.36
C ARG A 28 9.57 1.37 -10.70
N HIS A 29 9.98 2.51 -10.17
CA HIS A 29 11.28 3.14 -10.44
C HIS A 29 11.59 3.13 -11.93
N VAL A 30 10.66 3.70 -12.72
CA VAL A 30 10.92 3.97 -14.12
C VAL A 30 11.89 5.15 -14.16
N ASP A 31 13.05 4.95 -14.77
CA ASP A 31 14.06 5.99 -14.99
C ASP A 31 14.30 6.08 -16.49
N LEU A 32 14.00 7.22 -17.09
CA LEU A 32 14.21 7.48 -18.52
C LEU A 32 15.36 8.48 -18.64
N SER A 33 16.30 8.24 -19.55
CA SER A 33 17.33 9.24 -19.85
C SER A 33 16.72 10.50 -20.45
N GLU A 34 17.39 11.64 -20.34
CA GLU A 34 16.96 12.95 -20.89
C GLU A 34 16.59 12.91 -22.39
N SER A 35 17.13 11.95 -23.15
CA SER A 35 16.80 11.74 -24.55
C SER A 35 15.46 11.02 -24.80
N VAL A 36 14.74 10.60 -23.75
CA VAL A 36 13.46 9.86 -23.80
C VAL A 36 12.43 10.50 -22.88
N SER A 37 11.24 10.80 -23.38
CA SER A 37 10.13 11.35 -22.58
C SER A 37 9.13 10.29 -22.15
N PHE A 38 8.83 9.35 -23.04
CA PHE A 38 7.75 8.40 -22.93
C PHE A 38 8.02 7.11 -23.69
N LEU A 39 7.29 6.08 -23.28
CA LEU A 39 7.27 4.77 -23.91
C LEU A 39 5.85 4.40 -24.31
N ILE A 40 5.70 3.69 -25.41
CA ILE A 40 4.45 3.05 -25.82
C ILE A 40 4.69 1.56 -26.08
N CYS A 41 3.69 0.73 -25.81
CA CYS A 41 3.79 -0.72 -25.92
C CYS A 41 2.79 -1.28 -26.96
N ASP A 42 3.27 -1.72 -28.11
CA ASP A 42 2.40 -2.25 -29.19
C ASP A 42 2.13 -3.76 -29.07
N ARG A 43 2.95 -4.49 -28.32
CA ARG A 43 2.80 -5.92 -28.04
C ARG A 43 3.19 -6.21 -26.61
N PHE A 44 2.22 -6.66 -25.84
CA PHE A 44 2.39 -6.92 -24.41
C PHE A 44 2.25 -8.41 -24.13
N PHE A 45 3.28 -9.01 -23.54
CA PHE A 45 3.32 -10.44 -23.26
C PHE A 45 3.13 -10.70 -21.77
N ILE A 46 2.11 -11.48 -21.43
CA ILE A 46 1.77 -11.79 -20.04
C ILE A 46 1.63 -13.29 -19.83
N SER A 47 1.89 -13.72 -18.61
CA SER A 47 1.53 -15.04 -18.12
C SER A 47 0.35 -14.91 -17.18
N VAL A 48 -0.69 -15.73 -17.40
CA VAL A 48 -1.89 -15.78 -16.58
C VAL A 48 -2.04 -17.16 -15.94
N GLN A 49 -2.74 -17.22 -14.82
CA GLN A 49 -3.12 -18.45 -14.16
C GLN A 49 -4.63 -18.67 -14.29
N CYS A 50 -5.02 -19.85 -14.79
CA CYS A 50 -6.42 -20.26 -14.83
C CYS A 50 -7.02 -20.31 -13.41
N LYS A 51 -8.18 -19.69 -13.21
CA LYS A 51 -8.85 -19.66 -11.89
C LYS A 51 -9.26 -21.06 -11.42
N LYS A 52 -9.73 -21.91 -12.36
CA LYS A 52 -10.25 -23.26 -12.10
C LYS A 52 -9.18 -24.27 -11.72
N CYS A 53 -8.15 -24.47 -12.56
CA CYS A 53 -7.18 -25.56 -12.38
C CYS A 53 -5.75 -25.09 -12.06
N LYS A 54 -5.54 -23.78 -11.92
CA LYS A 54 -4.26 -23.13 -11.59
C LYS A 54 -3.12 -23.31 -12.59
N LYS A 55 -3.37 -23.94 -13.76
CA LYS A 55 -2.41 -24.04 -14.86
C LYS A 55 -2.11 -22.65 -15.45
N ILE A 56 -0.84 -22.42 -15.80
CA ILE A 56 -0.38 -21.19 -16.44
C ILE A 56 -0.62 -21.26 -17.94
N ALA A 57 -1.01 -20.13 -18.53
CA ALA A 57 -1.11 -19.90 -19.96
C ALA A 57 -0.51 -18.53 -20.29
N ASP A 58 0.07 -18.38 -21.48
CA ASP A 58 0.66 -17.13 -21.93
C ASP A 58 -0.22 -16.44 -22.98
N PHE A 59 -0.22 -15.11 -22.95
CA PHE A 59 -0.87 -14.29 -23.95
C PHE A 59 0.11 -13.32 -24.59
N GLN A 60 0.00 -13.19 -25.90
CA GLN A 60 0.48 -12.03 -26.65
C GLN A 60 -0.71 -11.11 -26.89
N LEU A 61 -0.69 -9.94 -26.27
CA LEU A 61 -1.77 -8.96 -26.33
C LEU A 61 -1.37 -7.81 -27.25
N PHE A 62 -2.35 -7.39 -28.05
CA PHE A 62 -2.26 -6.21 -28.89
C PHE A 62 -3.21 -5.15 -28.34
N PRO A 63 -2.86 -3.86 -28.42
CA PRO A 63 -3.70 -2.75 -27.99
C PRO A 63 -5.16 -2.87 -28.45
N ALA A 64 -6.09 -2.73 -27.49
CA ALA A 64 -7.53 -2.73 -27.71
C ALA A 64 -8.10 -3.98 -28.41
N ARG A 65 -7.35 -5.08 -28.46
CA ARG A 65 -7.81 -6.37 -29.02
C ARG A 65 -7.99 -7.39 -27.92
N ARG A 66 -9.10 -8.11 -27.98
CA ARG A 66 -9.36 -9.24 -27.10
C ARG A 66 -8.66 -10.49 -27.65
N ALA A 67 -7.89 -11.15 -26.79
CA ALA A 67 -7.28 -12.43 -27.06
C ALA A 67 -8.01 -13.52 -26.27
N VAL A 68 -8.14 -14.70 -26.88
CA VAL A 68 -8.82 -15.86 -26.30
C VAL A 68 -7.92 -17.07 -26.47
N THR A 69 -7.79 -17.90 -25.44
CA THR A 69 -7.12 -19.19 -25.52
C THR A 69 -7.82 -20.21 -24.60
N SER A 70 -7.69 -21.50 -24.89
CA SER A 70 -8.23 -22.56 -24.03
C SER A 70 -7.18 -23.02 -23.04
N CYS A 71 -7.58 -23.21 -21.78
CA CYS A 71 -6.69 -23.74 -20.76
C CYS A 71 -6.26 -25.17 -21.11
N ALA A 72 -4.96 -25.41 -21.28
CA ALA A 72 -4.41 -26.72 -21.66
C ALA A 72 -4.76 -27.89 -20.71
N ARG A 73 -5.20 -27.61 -19.47
CA ARG A 73 -5.56 -28.65 -18.49
C ARG A 73 -7.07 -28.89 -18.37
N CYS A 74 -7.87 -27.84 -18.28
CA CYS A 74 -9.31 -27.96 -17.99
C CYS A 74 -10.21 -27.46 -19.11
N GLN A 75 -9.61 -27.04 -20.24
CA GLN A 75 -10.28 -26.52 -21.43
C GLN A 75 -11.17 -25.28 -21.20
N THR A 76 -11.17 -24.70 -20.00
CA THR A 76 -11.82 -23.41 -19.73
C THR A 76 -11.27 -22.34 -20.66
N LYS A 77 -12.19 -21.58 -21.29
CA LYS A 77 -11.87 -20.43 -22.13
C LYS A 77 -11.28 -19.32 -21.25
N LEU A 78 -10.06 -18.91 -21.55
CA LEU A 78 -9.39 -17.79 -20.91
C LEU A 78 -9.42 -16.60 -21.86
N GLU A 79 -9.78 -15.42 -21.36
CA GLU A 79 -9.77 -14.19 -22.17
C GLU A 79 -8.90 -13.11 -21.52
N ALA A 80 -8.25 -12.32 -22.37
CA ALA A 80 -7.43 -11.19 -21.94
C ALA A 80 -7.53 -10.03 -22.95
N CYS A 81 -7.63 -8.80 -22.46
CA CYS A 81 -7.63 -7.59 -23.29
C CYS A 81 -6.72 -6.53 -22.66
N PHE A 82 -5.79 -5.99 -23.45
CA PHE A 82 -4.85 -4.97 -23.02
C PHE A 82 -5.25 -3.59 -23.55
N ARG A 83 -5.45 -2.65 -22.63
CA ARG A 83 -5.67 -1.23 -22.93
C ARG A 83 -4.41 -0.46 -22.53
N PRO A 84 -3.56 -0.08 -23.49
CA PRO A 84 -2.28 0.53 -23.16
C PRO A 84 -2.43 2.00 -22.73
N CYS A 85 -1.47 2.47 -21.95
CA CYS A 85 -1.28 3.89 -21.62
C CYS A 85 0.10 4.35 -22.11
N ILE A 86 0.25 5.66 -22.33
CA ILE A 86 1.57 6.25 -22.56
C ILE A 86 2.32 6.17 -21.24
N LEU A 87 3.41 5.41 -21.24
CA LEU A 87 4.22 5.22 -20.05
C LEU A 87 5.17 6.42 -19.90
N LEU A 88 4.97 7.17 -18.82
CA LEU A 88 5.80 8.32 -18.46
C LEU A 88 6.60 8.01 -17.19
N GLN A 89 7.75 8.66 -17.01
CA GLN A 89 8.57 8.50 -15.80
C GLN A 89 7.78 8.77 -14.51
N PHE A 90 7.03 9.87 -14.46
CA PHE A 90 6.24 10.27 -13.29
C PHE A 90 4.79 9.75 -13.30
N ASN A 91 4.37 9.10 -14.38
CA ASN A 91 3.12 8.35 -14.44
C ASN A 91 3.40 6.95 -15.02
N PRO A 92 3.95 6.03 -14.20
CA PRO A 92 4.54 4.80 -14.71
C PRO A 92 3.48 3.70 -14.92
N VAL A 93 2.31 4.06 -15.45
CA VAL A 93 1.24 3.12 -15.79
C VAL A 93 1.42 2.71 -17.25
N VAL A 94 1.64 1.41 -17.50
CA VAL A 94 1.78 0.88 -18.86
C VAL A 94 0.43 0.57 -19.50
N GLY A 95 -0.60 0.34 -18.68
CA GLY A 95 -1.96 0.13 -19.15
C GLY A 95 -2.85 -0.63 -18.16
N TYR A 96 -4.01 -1.04 -18.65
CA TYR A 96 -5.04 -1.78 -17.93
C TYR A 96 -5.31 -3.12 -18.61
N LEU A 97 -5.56 -4.14 -17.81
CA LEU A 97 -5.79 -5.51 -18.25
C LEU A 97 -7.17 -5.97 -17.80
N GLU A 98 -8.03 -6.32 -18.76
CA GLU A 98 -9.30 -7.00 -18.49
C GLU A 98 -9.09 -8.51 -18.71
N LEU A 99 -9.33 -9.31 -17.67
CA LEU A 99 -9.15 -10.77 -17.70
C LEU A 99 -10.47 -11.48 -17.42
N ASP A 100 -10.69 -12.60 -18.10
CA ASP A 100 -11.78 -13.53 -17.82
C ASP A 100 -11.27 -14.95 -17.56
N ASP A 101 -11.85 -15.60 -16.54
CA ASP A 101 -11.48 -16.94 -16.02
C ASP A 101 -9.97 -17.17 -15.70
N CYS A 102 -9.18 -16.10 -15.63
CA CYS A 102 -7.77 -16.13 -15.28
C CYS A 102 -7.36 -14.93 -14.42
N THR A 103 -6.18 -15.04 -13.81
CA THR A 103 -5.53 -13.97 -13.03
C THR A 103 -4.11 -13.75 -13.55
N VAL A 104 -3.67 -12.48 -13.68
CA VAL A 104 -2.30 -12.18 -14.09
C VAL A 104 -1.30 -12.74 -13.08
N ARG A 105 -0.20 -13.31 -13.58
CA ARG A 105 0.92 -13.79 -12.78
C ARG A 105 2.16 -12.94 -12.98
N ASP A 106 2.50 -12.70 -14.23
CA ASP A 106 3.72 -11.98 -14.58
C ASP A 106 3.61 -11.34 -15.97
N VAL A 107 4.54 -10.44 -16.27
CA VAL A 107 4.75 -9.87 -17.61
C VAL A 107 6.11 -10.35 -18.11
N ALA A 108 6.12 -10.97 -19.28
CA ALA A 108 7.36 -11.36 -19.94
C ALA A 108 7.97 -10.13 -20.63
N LEU A 109 8.50 -9.18 -19.84
CA LEU A 109 9.07 -7.92 -20.33
C LEU A 109 10.06 -8.07 -21.49
N PRO A 110 10.99 -9.05 -21.49
CA PRO A 110 11.94 -9.20 -22.60
C PRO A 110 11.28 -9.53 -23.94
N ARG A 111 10.05 -10.07 -23.91
CA ARG A 111 9.24 -10.39 -25.10
C ARG A 111 8.34 -9.23 -25.50
N CYS A 112 8.11 -8.26 -24.62
CA CYS A 112 7.29 -7.09 -24.93
C CYS A 112 8.01 -6.18 -25.91
N HIS A 113 7.25 -5.53 -26.78
CA HIS A 113 7.78 -4.55 -27.72
C HIS A 113 7.36 -3.15 -27.29
N PHE A 114 8.35 -2.31 -27.04
CA PHE A 114 8.17 -0.91 -26.71
C PHE A 114 8.73 -0.03 -27.81
N TYR A 115 8.23 1.20 -27.88
CA TYR A 115 8.86 2.29 -28.61
C TYR A 115 9.09 3.45 -27.66
N ALA A 116 10.30 3.99 -27.70
CA ALA A 116 10.70 5.19 -26.99
C ALA A 116 10.68 6.38 -27.94
N ASP A 117 10.19 7.53 -27.50
CA ASP A 117 10.41 8.77 -28.24
C ASP A 117 11.84 9.25 -28.07
N CYS A 118 12.40 9.80 -29.13
CA CYS A 118 13.66 10.51 -29.08
C CYS A 118 13.38 12.01 -28.98
N GLN A 119 13.75 12.64 -27.86
CA GLN A 119 13.56 14.09 -27.67
C GLN A 119 14.31 14.94 -28.71
N SER A 120 15.42 14.43 -29.24
CA SER A 120 16.26 15.17 -30.20
C SER A 120 15.66 15.25 -31.60
N CYS A 121 14.99 14.19 -32.09
CA CYS A 121 14.47 14.15 -33.46
C CYS A 121 12.97 13.85 -33.56
N LEU A 122 12.29 13.67 -32.42
CA LEU A 122 10.87 13.40 -32.29
C LEU A 122 10.39 12.13 -33.02
N LYS A 123 11.31 11.21 -33.34
CA LYS A 123 10.99 9.90 -33.90
C LYS A 123 10.89 8.85 -32.81
N LEU A 124 9.98 7.90 -33.01
CA LEU A 124 9.90 6.70 -32.18
C LEU A 124 10.96 5.68 -32.60
N ASN A 125 11.57 5.05 -31.61
CA ASN A 125 12.61 4.05 -31.79
C ASN A 125 12.20 2.78 -31.06
N PRO A 126 12.33 1.60 -31.68
CA PRO A 126 12.05 0.34 -31.01
C PRO A 126 12.98 0.17 -29.80
N PHE A 127 12.41 -0.31 -28.70
CA PHE A 127 13.09 -0.62 -27.46
C PHE A 127 12.68 -2.03 -27.04
N GLU A 128 13.59 -2.96 -27.22
CA GLU A 128 13.38 -4.40 -27.00
C GLU A 128 14.38 -4.92 -25.96
N GLY A 129 14.17 -6.15 -25.49
CA GLY A 129 15.09 -6.77 -24.51
C GLY A 129 15.08 -6.08 -23.15
N ILE A 130 13.92 -5.56 -22.72
CA ILE A 130 13.80 -4.93 -21.41
C ILE A 130 13.76 -6.00 -20.32
N HIS A 131 14.69 -5.90 -19.37
CA HIS A 131 14.78 -6.75 -18.20
C HIS A 131 14.60 -5.93 -16.92
N MET A 132 14.05 -6.56 -15.88
CA MET A 132 13.85 -5.91 -14.59
C MET A 132 15.15 -5.57 -13.89
N GLY A 133 15.22 -4.34 -13.37
CA GLY A 133 16.38 -3.80 -12.66
C GLY A 133 17.61 -3.62 -13.53
N GLN A 134 17.50 -3.81 -14.85
CA GLN A 134 18.63 -3.65 -15.77
C GLN A 134 18.47 -2.38 -16.60
N ARG A 135 19.56 -1.63 -16.71
CA ARG A 135 19.63 -0.48 -17.61
C ARG A 135 19.77 -0.98 -19.04
N VAL A 136 18.77 -0.67 -19.85
CA VAL A 136 18.77 -0.94 -21.28
C VAL A 136 19.19 0.33 -22.01
N SER A 137 20.00 0.19 -23.04
CA SER A 137 20.50 1.29 -23.85
C SER A 137 20.36 0.95 -25.32
N SER A 138 19.88 1.89 -26.12
CA SER A 138 19.93 1.82 -27.57
C SER A 138 20.27 3.20 -28.13
N ASN A 139 20.71 3.26 -29.39
CA ASN A 139 20.93 4.54 -30.06
C ASN A 139 19.72 4.81 -30.96
N CYS A 140 19.28 6.06 -31.01
CA CYS A 140 18.23 6.47 -31.92
C CYS A 140 18.63 6.13 -33.37
N LEU A 141 17.74 5.45 -34.09
CA LEU A 141 17.95 5.02 -35.48
C LEU A 141 17.96 6.21 -36.47
N THR A 142 17.54 7.39 -36.04
CA THR A 142 17.48 8.60 -36.89
C THR A 142 18.63 9.56 -36.62
N CYS A 143 18.87 9.95 -35.35
CA CYS A 143 19.90 10.94 -35.01
C CYS A 143 21.10 10.35 -34.24
N GLY A 144 21.10 9.06 -33.91
CA GLY A 144 22.22 8.40 -33.23
C GLY A 144 22.34 8.69 -31.74
N ILE A 145 21.53 9.59 -31.15
CA ILE A 145 21.62 9.91 -29.73
C ILE A 145 21.36 8.67 -28.87
N LYS A 146 22.15 8.51 -27.81
CA LYS A 146 22.00 7.40 -26.85
C LYS A 146 20.73 7.59 -26.03
N MET A 147 19.92 6.54 -25.96
CA MET A 147 18.66 6.46 -25.22
C MET A 147 18.79 5.35 -24.19
N GLN A 148 18.37 5.60 -22.96
CA GLN A 148 18.47 4.63 -21.87
C GLN A 148 17.20 4.62 -21.01
N LEU A 149 16.88 3.46 -20.46
CA LEU A 149 15.84 3.34 -19.45
C LEU A 149 16.12 2.21 -18.46
N ILE A 150 15.53 2.33 -17.26
CA ILE A 150 15.44 1.28 -16.24
C ILE A 150 13.99 1.12 -15.82
N ILE A 151 13.57 -0.13 -15.59
CA ILE A 151 12.32 -0.48 -14.91
C ILE A 151 12.67 -1.51 -13.83
N ASP A 152 12.40 -1.22 -12.56
CA ASP A 152 12.82 -2.12 -11.47
C ASP A 152 11.84 -3.27 -11.22
N SER A 153 10.54 -2.97 -11.22
CA SER A 153 9.52 -3.97 -10.88
C SER A 153 8.14 -3.63 -11.42
N ILE A 154 7.25 -4.62 -11.45
CA ILE A 154 5.83 -4.46 -11.80
C ILE A 154 4.99 -4.54 -10.55
N LYS A 155 3.96 -3.72 -10.50
CA LYS A 155 2.88 -3.80 -9.54
C LYS A 155 1.56 -3.97 -10.31
N PHE A 156 0.79 -4.98 -9.92
CA PHE A 156 -0.57 -5.18 -10.37
C PHE A 156 -1.53 -4.60 -9.33
N ILE A 157 -2.51 -3.81 -9.76
CA ILE A 157 -3.52 -3.20 -8.89
C ILE A 157 -4.89 -3.54 -9.45
N ASP A 158 -5.66 -4.37 -8.74
CA ASP A 158 -7.03 -4.70 -9.13
C ASP A 158 -7.96 -3.53 -8.79
N MET A 159 -8.45 -2.84 -9.82
CA MET A 159 -9.34 -1.69 -9.68
C MET A 159 -10.72 -2.09 -9.18
N CYS A 160 -11.21 -3.28 -9.55
CA CYS A 160 -12.48 -3.81 -9.06
C CYS A 160 -12.40 -4.13 -7.57
N ALA A 161 -11.26 -4.65 -7.09
CA ALA A 161 -11.03 -4.88 -5.67
C ALA A 161 -10.94 -3.56 -4.89
N ILE A 162 -10.43 -2.48 -5.50
CA ILE A 162 -10.43 -1.15 -4.89
C ILE A 162 -11.87 -0.62 -4.78
N ASP A 163 -12.66 -0.67 -5.85
CA ASP A 163 -14.06 -0.23 -5.81
C ASP A 163 -14.89 -1.06 -4.82
N ALA A 164 -14.67 -2.38 -4.79
CA ALA A 164 -15.29 -3.27 -3.81
C ALA A 164 -14.82 -2.94 -2.38
N ASN A 165 -13.55 -2.59 -2.17
CA ASN A 165 -13.06 -2.14 -0.86
C ASN A 165 -13.57 -0.74 -0.49
N ILE A 166 -13.73 0.20 -1.44
CA ILE A 166 -14.31 1.51 -1.18
C ILE A 166 -15.80 1.37 -0.86
N LYS A 167 -16.54 0.58 -1.63
CA LYS A 167 -17.94 0.23 -1.36
C LYS A 167 -18.07 -0.56 -0.07
N ALA A 168 -17.19 -1.52 0.21
CA ALA A 168 -17.15 -2.22 1.49
C ALA A 168 -16.71 -1.31 2.63
N SER A 169 -15.91 -0.27 2.41
CA SER A 169 -15.57 0.74 3.43
C SER A 169 -16.72 1.71 3.67
N GLN A 170 -17.58 1.92 2.67
CA GLN A 170 -18.82 2.69 2.79
C GLN A 170 -19.97 1.85 3.42
N VAL A 171 -20.02 0.55 3.15
CA VAL A 171 -21.01 -0.41 3.69
C VAL A 171 -20.59 -0.94 5.07
N LYS A 172 -19.29 -1.09 5.36
CA LYS A 172 -18.75 -1.37 6.71
C LYS A 172 -18.61 -0.11 7.58
N LYS A 173 -19.49 0.88 7.39
CA LYS A 173 -19.89 1.79 8.47
C LYS A 173 -20.96 1.18 9.38
N ALA A 174 -21.36 -0.08 9.17
CA ALA A 174 -22.19 -0.86 10.08
C ALA A 174 -21.38 -1.87 10.90
N ASN A 175 -20.39 -1.36 11.63
CA ASN A 175 -20.00 -1.80 12.98
C ASN A 175 -19.03 -0.77 13.54
N LYS A 176 -19.47 0.50 13.49
CA LYS A 176 -18.89 1.51 14.36
C LYS A 176 -19.45 1.15 15.72
N ASP A 177 -18.66 0.50 16.57
CA ASP A 177 -18.96 0.44 18.00
C ASP A 177 -19.30 1.88 18.40
N SER A 178 -20.57 2.18 18.68
CA SER A 178 -21.02 3.56 18.96
C SER A 178 -20.24 4.21 20.12
N ALA A 179 -19.60 3.37 20.94
CA ALA A 179 -18.69 3.74 22.01
C ALA A 179 -17.31 4.28 21.56
N ILE A 180 -16.83 3.98 20.35
CA ILE A 180 -15.49 4.37 19.88
C ILE A 180 -15.59 5.59 18.96
N GLN A 181 -15.46 6.78 19.55
CA GLN A 181 -15.42 8.05 18.84
C GLN A 181 -13.99 8.51 18.64
N ALA A 182 -13.50 8.51 17.40
CA ALA A 182 -12.17 9.01 17.05
C ALA A 182 -11.96 10.44 17.59
N GLY A 183 -10.81 10.66 18.23
CA GLY A 183 -10.46 11.92 18.88
C GLY A 183 -10.82 11.99 20.37
N LYS A 184 -11.70 11.14 20.88
CA LYS A 184 -12.02 11.04 22.31
C LYS A 184 -11.32 9.85 22.96
N PRO A 185 -10.99 9.93 24.26
CA PRO A 185 -10.43 8.78 24.97
C PRO A 185 -11.45 7.63 25.06
N LEU A 186 -10.94 6.41 25.05
CA LEU A 186 -11.73 5.20 25.33
C LEU A 186 -12.16 5.18 26.82
N PRO A 187 -13.19 4.39 27.18
CA PRO A 187 -13.52 4.13 28.58
C PRO A 187 -12.28 3.69 29.36
N ASN A 188 -12.05 4.28 30.54
CA ASN A 188 -10.85 4.06 31.37
C ASN A 188 -9.52 4.14 30.59
N LYS A 189 -9.46 4.96 29.53
CA LYS A 189 -8.29 5.11 28.65
C LYS A 189 -7.82 3.77 28.05
N GLY A 190 -8.74 2.83 27.84
CA GLY A 190 -8.45 1.53 27.28
C GLY A 190 -7.98 0.46 28.28
N ILE A 191 -7.97 0.76 29.58
CA ILE A 191 -7.57 -0.18 30.63
C ILE A 191 -8.68 -1.20 30.90
N CYS A 192 -8.28 -2.45 31.13
CA CYS A 192 -9.14 -3.52 31.65
C CYS A 192 -8.62 -4.08 32.98
N LYS A 193 -9.42 -4.98 33.58
CA LYS A 193 -9.07 -5.69 34.82
C LYS A 193 -7.80 -6.55 34.67
N HIS A 194 -7.58 -7.13 33.49
CA HIS A 194 -6.43 -8.01 33.21
C HIS A 194 -5.12 -7.22 33.03
N TYR A 195 -5.16 -6.08 32.31
CA TYR A 195 -3.96 -5.30 31.95
C TYR A 195 -4.06 -3.83 32.33
N LYS A 196 -3.77 -3.52 33.60
CA LYS A 196 -3.79 -2.15 34.16
C LYS A 196 -2.79 -1.17 33.53
N LYS A 197 -1.79 -1.67 32.82
CA LYS A 197 -0.74 -0.88 32.12
C LYS A 197 -0.91 -0.88 30.59
N SER A 198 -2.01 -1.42 30.09
CA SER A 198 -2.38 -1.36 28.68
C SER A 198 -3.42 -0.25 28.50
N PHE A 199 -3.09 0.74 27.68
CA PHE A 199 -3.98 1.83 27.31
C PHE A 199 -4.42 1.67 25.85
N ARG A 200 -4.73 0.43 25.46
CA ARG A 200 -5.11 0.07 24.09
C ARG A 200 -6.19 -1.00 24.09
N TRP A 201 -7.06 -0.92 23.10
CA TRP A 201 -7.92 -2.03 22.70
C TRP A 201 -7.38 -2.66 21.42
N PHE A 202 -7.79 -3.88 21.13
CA PHE A 202 -7.45 -4.64 19.95
C PHE A 202 -8.69 -4.84 19.11
N ARG A 203 -8.55 -4.75 17.78
CA ARG A 203 -9.60 -5.17 16.86
C ARG A 203 -9.29 -6.59 16.40
N PHE A 204 -10.11 -7.53 16.85
CA PHE A 204 -9.88 -8.95 16.61
C PHE A 204 -10.33 -9.35 15.19
N PRO A 205 -9.49 -10.01 14.38
CA PRO A 205 -9.84 -10.41 13.02
C PRO A 205 -10.98 -11.45 12.96
N CYS A 206 -11.12 -12.30 13.99
CA CYS A 206 -12.13 -13.34 14.06
C CYS A 206 -13.57 -12.81 13.98
N CYS A 207 -13.87 -11.71 14.67
CA CYS A 207 -15.22 -11.14 14.75
C CYS A 207 -15.31 -9.65 14.37
N GLY A 208 -14.17 -8.96 14.22
CA GLY A 208 -14.10 -7.53 13.90
C GLY A 208 -14.42 -6.58 15.05
N LYS A 209 -14.81 -7.10 16.22
CA LYS A 209 -15.13 -6.33 17.44
C LYS A 209 -13.84 -5.86 18.16
N ALA A 210 -13.99 -4.88 19.05
CA ALA A 210 -12.88 -4.29 19.78
C ALA A 210 -12.93 -4.60 21.28
N TYR A 211 -11.86 -5.18 21.83
CA TYR A 211 -11.74 -5.47 23.27
C TYR A 211 -10.39 -5.01 23.83
N PRO A 212 -10.28 -4.72 25.13
CA PRO A 212 -9.01 -4.33 25.76
C PRO A 212 -7.89 -5.37 25.68
N CYS A 213 -8.24 -6.66 25.63
CA CYS A 213 -7.31 -7.79 25.57
C CYS A 213 -8.04 -9.09 25.17
N ASP A 214 -7.26 -10.13 24.91
CA ASP A 214 -7.74 -11.46 24.48
C ASP A 214 -8.62 -12.12 25.55
N ASP A 215 -8.30 -11.96 26.84
CA ASP A 215 -9.13 -12.46 27.94
C ASP A 215 -10.50 -11.77 27.98
N CYS A 216 -10.54 -10.45 27.80
CA CYS A 216 -11.80 -9.69 27.72
C CYS A 216 -12.65 -10.12 26.51
N HIS A 217 -12.01 -10.51 25.40
CA HIS A 217 -12.71 -11.04 24.24
C HIS A 217 -13.33 -12.40 24.58
N ASN A 218 -12.53 -13.34 25.07
CA ASN A 218 -12.96 -14.71 25.37
C ASN A 218 -14.00 -14.79 26.49
N GLU A 219 -14.02 -13.81 27.42
CA GLU A 219 -15.07 -13.69 28.44
C GLU A 219 -16.43 -13.25 27.87
N GLN A 220 -16.44 -12.50 26.76
CA GLN A 220 -17.67 -11.94 26.16
C GLN A 220 -18.16 -12.74 24.95
N GLU A 221 -17.26 -13.45 24.26
CA GLU A 221 -17.57 -14.24 23.07
C GLU A 221 -17.36 -15.73 23.37
N SER A 222 -18.45 -16.50 23.50
CA SER A 222 -18.43 -17.94 23.76
C SER A 222 -18.20 -18.80 22.52
N ASP A 223 -18.46 -18.24 21.34
CA ASP A 223 -18.55 -19.01 20.09
C ASP A 223 -17.19 -19.27 19.45
N HIS A 224 -16.16 -18.50 19.82
CA HIS A 224 -14.82 -18.60 19.27
C HIS A 224 -13.77 -17.99 20.19
N THR A 225 -12.51 -18.37 19.99
CA THR A 225 -11.36 -17.83 20.73
C THR A 225 -10.74 -16.64 19.99
N ALA A 226 -10.06 -15.79 20.75
CA ALA A 226 -9.36 -14.62 20.23
C ALA A 226 -8.23 -15.01 19.27
N GLU A 227 -8.29 -14.50 18.03
CA GLU A 227 -7.18 -14.53 17.08
C GLU A 227 -6.25 -13.32 17.24
N PHE A 228 -4.96 -13.48 16.92
CA PHE A 228 -3.98 -12.39 17.05
C PHE A 228 -4.37 -11.14 16.25
N ALA A 229 -4.55 -10.02 16.96
CA ALA A 229 -4.93 -8.75 16.34
C ALA A 229 -3.76 -8.04 15.65
N SER A 230 -3.92 -7.75 14.36
CA SER A 230 -2.98 -6.95 13.56
C SER A 230 -3.17 -5.43 13.73
N ARG A 231 -4.25 -5.01 14.42
CA ARG A 231 -4.63 -3.60 14.62
C ARG A 231 -4.93 -3.34 16.09
N MET A 232 -4.59 -2.13 16.55
CA MET A 232 -4.87 -1.66 17.91
C MET A 232 -5.48 -0.25 17.90
N ILE A 233 -6.26 0.06 18.93
CA ILE A 233 -6.96 1.33 19.11
C ILE A 233 -6.37 2.04 20.32
N CYS A 234 -5.90 3.26 20.13
CA CYS A 234 -5.31 4.08 21.19
C CYS A 234 -6.35 4.47 22.23
N GLY A 235 -6.09 4.19 23.51
CA GLY A 235 -6.97 4.53 24.62
C GLY A 235 -7.12 6.02 24.90
N PHE A 236 -6.20 6.86 24.42
CA PHE A 236 -6.23 8.32 24.67
C PHE A 236 -6.99 9.12 23.62
N CYS A 237 -7.00 8.67 22.36
CA CYS A 237 -7.62 9.41 21.26
C CYS A 237 -8.45 8.53 20.32
N ALA A 238 -8.70 7.27 20.69
CA ALA A 238 -9.45 6.29 19.89
C ALA A 238 -8.94 6.12 18.44
N LYS A 239 -7.68 6.49 18.17
CA LYS A 239 -7.06 6.28 16.86
C LYS A 239 -6.77 4.80 16.66
N GLU A 240 -7.36 4.22 15.63
CA GLU A 240 -7.02 2.88 15.16
C GLU A 240 -5.75 2.92 14.29
N GLN A 241 -4.82 2.02 14.56
CA GLN A 241 -3.47 1.98 13.97
C GLN A 241 -2.94 0.53 13.89
N PRO A 242 -1.92 0.24 13.05
CA PRO A 242 -1.27 -1.07 13.02
C PRO A 242 -0.72 -1.44 14.41
N PHE A 243 -0.75 -2.73 14.76
CA PHE A 243 -0.21 -3.22 16.02
C PHE A 243 1.29 -2.89 16.15
N SER A 244 1.69 -2.44 17.33
CA SER A 244 3.07 -2.16 17.70
C SER A 244 3.17 -2.13 19.22
N ASN A 245 4.20 -2.75 19.79
CA ASN A 245 4.38 -2.78 21.25
C ASN A 245 5.13 -1.55 21.78
N ASP A 246 6.07 -1.00 21.01
CA ASP A 246 7.03 -0.01 21.53
C ASP A 246 6.86 1.40 20.97
N LYS A 247 6.13 1.54 19.85
CA LYS A 247 5.89 2.85 19.23
C LYS A 247 4.73 3.59 19.90
N PRO A 248 4.83 4.92 20.08
CA PRO A 248 3.73 5.73 20.55
C PRO A 248 2.59 5.77 19.52
N CYS A 249 1.42 6.27 19.95
CA CYS A 249 0.30 6.47 19.04
C CYS A 249 0.65 7.45 17.91
N LEU A 250 0.30 7.09 16.67
CA LEU A 250 0.58 7.89 15.47
C LEU A 250 -0.13 9.26 15.45
N GLN A 251 -1.19 9.43 16.26
CA GLN A 251 -1.99 10.66 16.28
C GLN A 251 -1.65 11.56 17.48
N CYS A 252 -1.61 11.00 18.69
CA CYS A 252 -1.46 11.79 19.92
C CYS A 252 -0.11 11.59 20.61
N SER A 253 0.79 10.81 20.03
CA SER A 253 2.15 10.53 20.53
C SER A 253 2.27 9.97 21.95
N ASN A 254 1.15 9.59 22.58
CA ASN A 254 1.14 8.91 23.88
C ASN A 254 1.61 7.47 23.72
N PHE A 255 2.39 6.99 24.70
CA PHE A 255 2.68 5.57 24.84
C PHE A 255 1.44 4.85 25.37
N ILE A 256 1.02 3.83 24.61
CA ILE A 256 -0.18 3.04 24.90
C ILE A 256 0.12 1.73 25.64
N THR A 257 1.40 1.44 25.83
CA THR A 257 1.93 0.35 26.65
C THR A 257 2.75 0.97 27.78
N GLY A 258 2.65 0.41 28.99
CA GLY A 258 3.42 0.87 30.14
C GLY A 258 4.91 0.63 29.93
N LYS A 259 5.71 1.70 29.89
CA LYS A 259 7.17 1.62 29.93
C LYS A 259 7.65 1.34 31.36
N ARG A 260 8.64 0.46 31.50
CA ARG A 260 9.41 0.34 32.75
C ARG A 260 10.32 1.56 32.85
N THR A 261 10.12 2.38 33.87
CA THR A 261 10.99 3.52 34.19
C THR A 261 11.71 3.23 35.49
N ALA A 262 12.95 3.72 35.64
CA ALA A 262 13.71 3.63 36.90
C ALA A 262 13.05 4.40 38.06
N HIS A 263 12.08 5.29 37.77
CA HIS A 263 11.40 6.11 38.76
C HIS A 263 10.02 5.55 39.11
N TRP A 264 9.68 5.59 40.41
CA TRP A 264 8.32 5.32 40.90
C TRP A 264 7.32 6.24 40.17
N GLU A 265 6.18 5.67 39.77
CA GLU A 265 5.12 6.32 38.98
C GLU A 265 5.54 6.90 37.61
N GLY A 266 6.51 6.30 36.91
CA GLY A 266 6.78 6.74 35.54
C GLY A 266 7.47 8.11 35.44
N GLY A 267 7.99 8.63 36.55
CA GLY A 267 8.50 10.00 36.64
C GLY A 267 7.40 11.08 36.73
N LYS A 268 6.11 10.70 36.77
CA LYS A 268 4.97 11.61 36.91
C LYS A 268 4.48 11.80 38.35
N GLY A 269 4.96 10.97 39.28
CA GLY A 269 4.64 11.11 40.69
C GLY A 269 5.24 12.39 41.25
N CYS A 270 4.38 13.29 41.73
CA CYS A 270 4.84 14.42 42.52
C CYS A 270 5.38 13.84 43.83
N ARG A 271 6.69 13.94 44.08
CA ARG A 271 7.32 13.42 45.30
C ARG A 271 6.61 14.02 46.51
N ASN A 272 5.87 13.21 47.25
CA ASN A 272 5.22 13.67 48.46
C ASN A 272 6.29 13.85 49.55
N LYS A 273 6.74 15.09 49.75
CA LYS A 273 7.78 15.43 50.76
C LYS A 273 7.44 14.93 52.16
N ALA A 274 6.15 14.84 52.53
CA ALA A 274 5.73 14.35 53.84
C ALA A 274 6.00 12.85 54.04
N LYS A 275 6.03 12.07 52.96
CA LYS A 275 6.32 10.62 52.99
C LYS A 275 7.77 10.29 52.63
N MET A 276 8.58 11.28 52.24
CA MET A 276 10.00 11.07 51.96
C MET A 276 10.78 10.90 53.27
N SER A 277 11.73 9.97 53.27
CA SER A 277 12.69 9.80 54.37
C SER A 277 13.42 11.11 54.66
N ALA A 278 13.68 11.41 55.93
CA ALA A 278 14.48 12.56 56.33
C ALA A 278 15.90 12.52 55.73
N ASN A 279 16.43 11.33 55.44
CA ASN A 279 17.78 11.15 54.89
C ASN A 279 17.83 11.19 53.35
N ASP A 280 16.70 11.38 52.66
CA ASP A 280 16.68 11.48 51.21
C ASP A 280 17.20 12.86 50.77
N ALA A 281 18.35 12.89 50.07
CA ALA A 281 18.95 14.11 49.54
C ALA A 281 18.00 14.93 48.63
N LYS A 282 16.99 14.30 48.05
CA LYS A 282 15.99 14.94 47.19
C LYS A 282 14.84 15.61 47.96
N LYS A 283 14.72 15.39 49.28
CA LYS A 283 13.63 15.95 50.11
C LYS A 283 13.74 17.46 50.28
N TYR A 284 14.96 17.95 50.49
CA TYR A 284 15.24 19.36 50.81
C TYR A 284 15.78 20.17 49.63
N THR A 285 16.05 19.54 48.49
CA THR A 285 16.57 20.24 47.31
C THR A 285 15.52 21.20 46.75
N GLY A 286 15.95 22.45 46.50
CA GLY A 286 15.11 23.49 45.89
C GLY A 286 14.24 24.29 46.86
N LEU A 287 14.35 24.10 48.18
CA LEU A 287 13.62 24.90 49.19
C LEU A 287 14.04 26.38 49.20
N ASN A 288 15.27 26.69 48.80
CA ASN A 288 15.80 28.06 48.79
C ASN A 288 15.71 28.75 47.42
N LYS A 289 14.91 28.22 46.49
CA LYS A 289 14.68 28.90 45.21
C LYS A 289 13.68 30.02 45.44
N THR A 290 14.15 31.26 45.32
CA THR A 290 13.30 32.45 45.27
C THR A 290 12.32 32.31 44.10
N ILE A 291 11.03 32.36 44.40
CA ILE A 291 9.97 32.41 43.38
C ILE A 291 10.00 33.81 42.76
N SER A 292 10.00 33.88 41.43
CA SER A 292 9.90 35.14 40.68
C SER A 292 8.55 35.81 40.96
N ARG A 293 8.53 37.12 41.22
CA ARG A 293 7.29 37.91 41.44
C ARG A 293 6.35 37.97 40.22
N LYS A 294 6.71 37.37 39.07
CA LYS A 294 5.81 37.28 37.90
C LYS A 294 4.77 36.17 38.00
N ASP A 295 4.94 35.23 38.94
CA ASP A 295 4.05 34.06 39.09
C ASP A 295 3.21 34.11 40.38
N LEU A 296 2.99 35.32 40.93
CA LEU A 296 2.03 35.61 42.02
C LEU A 296 0.82 36.36 41.47
#